data_AF-D6GWE6-F1
#
_entry.id   AF-D6GWE6-F1
#
_cell.length_a   1.000
_cell.length_b   1.000
_cell.length_c   1.000
_cell.angle_alpha   90.00
_cell.angle_beta   90.00
_cell.angle_gamma   90.00
#
_symmetry.space_group_name_H-M   'P 1'
#
loop_
_entity.id
_entity.type
_entity.pdbx_description
1 polymer ?
#
loop_
_entity_poly.entity_id
_entity_poly.type
_entity_poly.pdbx_seq_one_letter_code
_entity_poly.pdbx_strand_id
1 'polypeptide(L)'
;MDKKGQMITIFFSFFLIIMIITLISIESSNLSTNKNVNSLVQSFTIPKIQYYSYLNILSHANSITLSNQTISTLNSTLNNIYNSYFNNLNVSTNLLNTTNFFIQLPSKPSHILSYVPVTFSNLQNTPTLSPFQQMVNASYAVYGNYSNSELSNVEFFYFNGTVIPSWLESYNANGAMWWIKIGSIPASSSITVYMGFAPKTTNLLNTVNDGEAPQLSSTYGEYDDGASVFNAYSNFAGTTLPSTFTSYVGSNAALSVSNGLHLTVNNDGCTDTWAGVVYNNPINSANSIVETYSSGIRGPGPEDVGIYTANSDTTGGYAGVADTWGWGYGTISGGYGNIGNPFDISSGTGIASIYWIGQGNEGIGWNYDFVSSTDGSETWSSSLYPSIQTGQCSPGANMEYYWFRVRAYPPNGVMPKVLFSSTIAT
;
A
#
# COMPACT_ATOMS: atom_id res chain seq x y z
N MET A 1 9.47 -10.02 52.24
CA MET A 1 10.76 -10.21 51.55
C MET A 1 11.84 -9.98 52.60
N ASP A 2 12.71 -10.95 52.87
CA ASP A 2 13.72 -10.79 53.92
C ASP A 2 14.75 -9.71 53.53
N LYS A 3 15.50 -9.19 54.51
CA LYS A 3 16.51 -8.14 54.28
C LYS A 3 17.58 -8.55 53.26
N LYS A 4 17.83 -9.86 53.05
CA LYS A 4 18.76 -10.37 52.03
C LYS A 4 18.16 -10.28 50.63
N GLY A 5 16.89 -10.64 50.45
CA GLY A 5 16.18 -10.52 49.17
C GLY A 5 16.05 -9.07 48.72
N GLN A 6 15.77 -8.14 49.64
CA GLN A 6 15.73 -6.70 49.32
C GLN A 6 17.12 -6.15 48.94
N MET A 7 18.19 -6.57 49.64
CA MET A 7 19.56 -6.19 49.26
C MET A 7 19.94 -6.74 47.88
N ILE A 8 19.57 -7.97 47.53
CA ILE A 8 19.85 -8.56 46.22
C ILE A 8 19.11 -7.79 45.11
N THR A 9 17.83 -7.45 45.30
CA THR A 9 17.08 -6.67 44.32
C THR A 9 17.65 -5.26 44.13
N ILE A 10 18.00 -4.57 45.22
CA ILE A 10 18.62 -3.24 45.16
C ILE A 10 19.99 -3.30 44.45
N PHE A 11 20.81 -4.32 44.74
CA PHE A 11 22.09 -4.52 44.06
C PHE A 11 21.93 -4.88 42.58
N PHE A 12 20.91 -5.66 42.21
CA PHE A 12 20.58 -5.96 40.80
C PHE A 12 20.14 -4.72 40.04
N SER A 13 19.28 -3.90 40.64
CA SER A 13 18.87 -2.62 40.06
C SER A 13 20.07 -1.69 39.88
N PHE A 14 20.99 -1.64 40.86
CA PHE A 14 22.20 -0.84 40.77
C PHE A 14 23.15 -1.33 39.68
N PHE A 15 23.31 -2.65 39.53
CA PHE A 15 24.14 -3.25 38.47
C PHE A 15 23.54 -3.05 37.07
N LEU A 16 22.21 -3.16 36.94
CA LEU A 16 21.50 -2.86 35.70
C LEU A 16 21.65 -1.38 35.31
N ILE A 17 21.55 -0.48 36.28
CA ILE A 17 21.78 0.96 36.09
C ILE A 17 23.22 1.21 35.64
N ILE A 18 24.22 0.57 36.28
CA ILE A 18 25.62 0.68 35.84
C ILE A 18 25.75 0.18 34.41
N MET A 19 25.20 -0.99 34.06
CA MET A 19 25.29 -1.55 32.70
C MET A 19 24.68 -0.61 31.65
N ILE A 20 23.53 -0.01 31.96
CA ILE A 20 22.86 1.00 31.11
C ILE A 20 23.72 2.26 30.99
N ILE A 21 24.30 2.75 32.09
CA ILE A 21 25.21 3.91 32.08
C ILE A 21 26.46 3.60 31.25
N THR A 22 27.05 2.40 31.34
CA THR A 22 28.20 2.03 30.52
C THR A 22 27.82 1.95 29.05
N LEU A 23 26.66 1.38 28.72
CA LEU A 23 26.12 1.33 27.35
C LEU A 23 25.92 2.73 26.75
N ILE A 24 25.31 3.64 27.51
CA ILE A 24 25.09 5.04 27.10
C ILE A 24 26.43 5.80 26.98
N SER A 25 27.38 5.57 27.89
CA SER A 25 28.72 6.20 27.83
C SER A 25 29.55 5.69 26.64
N ILE A 26 29.39 4.42 26.27
CA ILE A 26 29.97 3.82 25.06
C ILE A 26 29.37 4.50 23.82
N GLU A 27 28.06 4.77 23.81
CA GLU A 27 27.36 5.51 22.75
C GLU A 27 27.94 6.93 22.55
N SER A 28 28.18 7.68 23.63
CA SER A 28 28.72 9.05 23.54
C SER A 28 30.18 9.09 23.05
N SER A 29 30.98 8.08 23.42
CA SER A 29 32.41 7.98 23.02
C SER A 29 32.61 7.46 21.59
N ASN A 30 31.68 6.65 21.08
CA ASN A 30 31.77 6.08 19.74
C ASN A 30 31.06 6.94 18.67
N LEU A 31 29.99 7.67 19.02
CA LEU A 31 29.45 8.74 18.15
C LEU A 31 30.50 9.82 17.87
N SER A 32 31.37 10.11 18.83
CA SER A 32 32.41 11.14 18.69
C SER A 32 33.66 10.68 17.94
N THR A 33 33.85 9.38 17.68
CA THR A 33 35.10 8.86 17.09
C THR A 33 34.97 7.92 15.89
N ASN A 34 33.77 7.64 15.40
CA ASN A 34 33.54 6.88 14.15
C ASN A 34 34.34 5.55 14.10
N LYS A 35 34.36 4.80 15.22
CA LYS A 35 35.17 3.59 15.36
C LYS A 35 34.38 2.30 15.08
N ASN A 36 35.13 1.40 14.44
CA ASN A 36 34.80 0.08 13.90
C ASN A 36 33.94 -0.82 14.82
N VAL A 37 32.99 -1.57 14.26
CA VAL A 37 32.02 -2.47 14.94
C VAL A 37 32.68 -3.48 15.89
N ASN A 38 33.92 -3.88 15.61
CA ASN A 38 34.72 -4.75 16.49
C ASN A 38 34.93 -4.15 17.89
N SER A 39 34.98 -2.82 18.03
CA SER A 39 35.08 -2.15 19.32
C SER A 39 33.76 -2.15 20.09
N LEU A 40 32.62 -2.09 19.39
CA LEU A 40 31.28 -2.24 19.98
C LEU A 40 31.03 -3.68 20.46
N VAL A 41 31.44 -4.67 19.64
CA VAL A 41 31.32 -6.09 20.00
C VAL A 41 32.23 -6.44 21.17
N GLN A 42 33.49 -5.96 21.19
CA GLN A 42 34.35 -6.12 22.38
C GLN A 42 33.74 -5.45 23.61
N SER A 43 33.22 -4.24 23.49
CA SER A 43 32.62 -3.50 24.60
C SER A 43 31.29 -4.07 25.08
N PHE A 44 30.59 -4.90 24.30
CA PHE A 44 29.44 -5.70 24.77
C PHE A 44 29.85 -7.10 25.29
N THR A 45 30.93 -7.67 24.75
CA THR A 45 31.48 -8.96 25.18
C THR A 45 32.11 -8.86 26.57
N ILE A 46 32.74 -7.73 26.90
CA ILE A 46 33.35 -7.48 28.22
C ILE A 46 32.29 -7.51 29.36
N PRO A 47 31.17 -6.76 29.29
CA PRO A 47 30.07 -6.87 30.25
C PRO A 47 29.48 -8.27 30.34
N LYS A 48 29.34 -8.97 29.21
CA LYS A 48 28.81 -10.35 29.18
C LYS A 48 29.75 -11.33 29.89
N ILE A 49 31.07 -11.24 29.67
CA ILE A 49 32.09 -12.05 30.37
C ILE A 49 32.14 -11.70 31.86
N GLN A 50 32.08 -10.41 32.22
CA GLN A 50 32.03 -9.96 33.62
C GLN A 50 30.77 -10.44 34.33
N TYR A 51 29.62 -10.47 33.65
CA TYR A 51 28.38 -11.02 34.16
C TYR A 51 28.45 -12.54 34.40
N TYR A 52 29.00 -13.32 33.46
CA TYR A 52 29.17 -14.76 33.66
C TYR A 52 30.21 -15.10 34.74
N SER A 53 31.31 -14.35 34.82
CA SER A 53 32.30 -14.52 35.90
C SER A 53 31.74 -14.12 37.25
N TYR A 54 30.88 -13.09 37.33
CA TYR A 54 30.17 -12.72 38.55
C TYR A 54 29.12 -13.76 38.99
N LEU A 55 28.34 -14.32 38.06
CA LEU A 55 27.43 -15.44 38.35
C LEU A 55 28.19 -16.66 38.87
N ASN A 56 29.39 -16.92 38.32
CA ASN A 56 30.26 -17.99 38.77
C ASN A 56 30.87 -17.70 40.14
N ILE A 57 31.21 -16.45 40.45
CA ILE A 57 31.68 -16.04 41.79
C ILE A 57 30.53 -16.14 42.82
N LEU A 58 29.31 -15.74 42.47
CA LEU A 58 28.12 -15.85 43.33
C LEU A 58 27.73 -17.30 43.64
N SER A 59 27.84 -18.20 42.67
CA SER A 59 27.57 -19.62 42.86
C SER A 59 28.59 -20.28 43.80
N HIS A 60 29.85 -19.81 43.77
CA HIS A 60 30.92 -20.31 44.64
C HIS A 60 30.98 -19.63 46.02
N ALA A 61 30.61 -18.34 46.14
CA ALA A 61 30.79 -17.58 47.38
C ALA A 61 29.63 -17.72 48.39
N ASN A 62 28.42 -18.07 47.96
CA ASN A 62 27.24 -18.01 48.83
C ASN A 62 26.37 -19.29 48.87
N SER A 63 26.81 -20.40 48.26
CA SER A 63 26.00 -21.64 48.16
C SER A 63 24.59 -21.39 47.60
N ILE A 64 24.42 -20.34 46.78
CA ILE A 64 23.13 -20.00 46.16
C ILE A 64 22.99 -20.88 44.92
N THR A 65 22.18 -21.93 45.04
CA THR A 65 21.74 -22.71 43.88
C THR A 65 20.68 -21.89 43.15
N LEU A 66 21.08 -21.15 42.11
CA LEU A 66 20.12 -20.54 41.20
C LEU A 66 19.33 -21.67 40.54
N SER A 67 18.01 -21.67 40.70
CA SER A 67 17.18 -22.69 40.05
C SER A 67 17.35 -22.60 38.53
N ASN A 68 17.33 -23.74 37.84
CA ASN A 68 17.41 -23.80 36.37
C ASN A 68 16.36 -22.90 35.70
N GLN A 69 15.22 -22.71 36.35
CA GLN A 69 14.15 -21.82 35.92
C GLN A 69 14.59 -20.35 35.93
N THR A 70 15.29 -19.89 36.98
CA THR A 70 15.81 -18.51 37.08
C THR A 70 16.87 -18.23 36.01
N ILE A 71 17.75 -19.20 35.74
CA ILE A 71 18.77 -19.12 34.68
C ILE A 71 18.10 -19.06 33.29
N SER A 72 17.06 -19.88 33.08
CA SER A 72 16.28 -19.88 31.84
C SER A 72 15.58 -18.54 31.59
N THR A 73 14.95 -17.95 32.61
CA THR A 73 14.28 -16.64 32.50
C THR A 73 15.27 -15.50 32.25
N LEU A 74 16.46 -15.54 32.84
CA LEU A 74 17.51 -14.55 32.57
C LEU A 74 18.07 -14.68 31.16
N ASN A 75 18.31 -15.90 30.68
CA ASN A 75 18.75 -16.14 29.30
C ASN A 75 17.69 -15.71 28.27
N SER A 76 16.40 -15.98 28.53
CA SER A 76 15.33 -15.54 27.62
C SER A 76 15.20 -14.01 27.61
N THR A 77 15.34 -13.35 28.76
CA THR A 77 15.28 -11.88 28.84
C THR A 77 16.45 -11.23 28.11
N LEU A 78 17.68 -11.75 28.26
CA LEU A 78 18.85 -11.29 27.52
C LEU A 78 18.72 -11.52 26.01
N ASN A 79 18.21 -12.69 25.60
CA ASN A 79 17.93 -12.98 24.19
C ASN A 79 16.82 -12.09 23.63
N ASN A 80 15.80 -11.74 24.43
CA ASN A 80 14.74 -10.83 24.00
C ASN A 80 15.24 -9.39 23.84
N ILE A 81 16.11 -8.92 24.74
CA ILE A 81 16.75 -7.60 24.59
C ILE A 81 17.65 -7.61 23.36
N TYR A 82 18.47 -8.65 23.17
CA TYR A 82 19.30 -8.82 21.99
C TYR A 82 18.45 -8.84 20.71
N ASN A 83 17.44 -9.71 20.62
CA ASN A 83 16.55 -9.81 19.46
C ASN A 83 15.72 -8.53 19.25
N SER A 84 15.30 -7.82 20.28
CA SER A 84 14.59 -6.54 20.11
C SER A 84 15.51 -5.44 19.57
N TYR A 85 16.79 -5.45 19.96
CA TYR A 85 17.79 -4.53 19.42
C TYR A 85 18.22 -4.91 17.99
N PHE A 86 18.35 -6.21 17.70
CA PHE A 86 18.86 -6.71 16.44
C PHE A 86 17.79 -7.08 15.40
N ASN A 87 16.53 -7.34 15.74
CA ASN A 87 15.45 -7.57 14.75
C ASN A 87 15.04 -6.29 14.03
N ASN A 88 15.37 -5.12 14.57
CA ASN A 88 15.27 -3.85 13.84
C ASN A 88 16.39 -3.68 12.79
N LEU A 89 17.35 -4.61 12.75
CA LEU A 89 18.36 -4.76 11.72
C LEU A 89 18.05 -6.08 11.00
N ASN A 90 17.57 -6.06 9.75
CA ASN A 90 17.31 -7.28 8.97
C ASN A 90 18.60 -8.11 8.80
N VAL A 91 18.90 -9.02 9.74
CA VAL A 91 20.06 -9.92 9.70
C VAL A 91 19.58 -11.33 9.38
N SER A 92 19.86 -11.79 8.16
CA SER A 92 19.69 -13.19 7.79
C SER A 92 20.78 -14.05 8.45
N THR A 93 20.38 -14.98 9.31
CA THR A 93 21.31 -15.92 9.95
C THR A 93 21.63 -17.07 9.00
N ASN A 94 22.68 -16.92 8.19
CA ASN A 94 23.35 -18.05 7.55
C ASN A 94 24.87 -17.87 7.62
N LEU A 95 25.55 -18.90 8.12
CA LEU A 95 27.00 -19.07 8.27
C LEU A 95 27.70 -18.25 9.38
N LEU A 96 27.64 -18.77 10.61
CA LEU A 96 28.69 -18.61 11.61
C LEU A 96 29.93 -19.40 11.15
N ASN A 97 30.82 -18.79 10.35
CA ASN A 97 32.25 -19.16 10.32
C ASN A 97 33.19 -18.24 9.51
N THR A 98 32.84 -16.97 9.24
CA THR A 98 33.84 -15.98 8.76
C THR A 98 33.64 -14.61 9.41
N THR A 99 34.76 -14.02 9.82
CA THR A 99 34.92 -12.91 10.76
C THR A 99 34.73 -11.52 10.15
N ASN A 100 33.65 -11.27 9.40
CA ASN A 100 33.27 -9.91 9.03
C ASN A 100 31.74 -9.80 8.93
N PHE A 101 31.12 -9.23 9.97
CA PHE A 101 29.73 -8.80 9.92
C PHE A 101 29.68 -7.46 9.18
N PHE A 102 29.44 -7.50 7.87
CA PHE A 102 29.10 -6.30 7.12
C PHE A 102 27.61 -6.02 7.34
N ILE A 103 27.29 -4.98 8.12
CA ILE A 103 25.94 -4.41 8.09
C ILE A 103 25.85 -3.69 6.75
N GLN A 104 25.15 -4.31 5.80
CA GLN A 104 24.85 -3.65 4.54
C GLN A 104 23.70 -2.68 4.80
N LEU A 105 23.98 -1.39 4.74
CA LEU A 105 22.96 -0.36 4.72
C LEU A 105 22.35 -0.31 3.31
N PRO A 106 21.06 0.07 3.19
CA PRO A 106 20.48 0.33 1.88
C PRO A 106 21.27 1.46 1.19
N SER A 107 21.53 1.27 -0.10
CA SER A 107 22.17 2.27 -0.94
C SER A 107 21.15 3.38 -1.27
N LYS A 108 20.80 4.25 -0.32
CA LYS A 108 19.80 5.30 -0.57
C LYS A 108 20.23 6.26 -1.70
N PRO A 109 19.29 6.80 -2.50
CA PRO A 109 19.58 7.88 -3.42
C PRO A 109 20.25 9.07 -2.71
N SER A 110 21.15 9.77 -3.41
CA SER A 110 22.03 10.77 -2.80
C SER A 110 21.28 11.98 -2.23
N HIS A 111 20.11 12.30 -2.77
CA HIS A 111 19.25 13.40 -2.33
C HIS A 111 18.37 13.06 -1.12
N ILE A 112 18.25 11.79 -0.75
CA ILE A 112 17.44 11.36 0.40
C ILE A 112 18.22 11.61 1.69
N LEU A 113 17.63 12.34 2.65
CA LEU A 113 18.25 12.66 3.94
C LEU A 113 17.92 11.64 5.03
N SER A 114 16.75 11.02 4.95
CA SER A 114 16.28 10.05 5.93
C SER A 114 15.29 9.09 5.27
N TYR A 115 15.11 7.91 5.85
CA TYR A 115 14.18 6.93 5.33
C TYR A 115 13.58 6.04 6.42
N VAL A 116 12.40 5.50 6.13
CA VAL A 116 11.67 4.52 6.92
C VAL A 116 11.62 3.20 6.15
N PRO A 117 12.14 2.09 6.68
CA PRO A 117 11.87 0.77 6.12
C PRO A 117 10.36 0.45 6.15
N VAL A 118 9.85 -0.05 5.02
CA VAL A 118 8.46 -0.47 4.83
C VAL A 118 8.45 -1.92 4.42
N THR A 119 7.90 -2.79 5.27
CA THR A 119 7.78 -4.22 5.02
C THR A 119 6.39 -4.55 4.49
N PHE A 120 6.35 -5.28 3.38
CA PHE A 120 5.13 -5.83 2.81
C PHE A 120 5.09 -7.33 3.04
N SER A 121 4.02 -7.82 3.68
CA SER A 121 3.85 -9.23 4.02
C SER A 121 2.67 -9.83 3.27
N ASN A 122 2.97 -10.80 2.40
CA ASN A 122 1.96 -11.64 1.79
C ASN A 122 1.74 -12.87 2.67
N LEU A 123 0.62 -12.91 3.38
CA LEU A 123 0.23 -14.03 4.24
C LEU A 123 -0.60 -15.09 3.50
N GLN A 124 -0.84 -14.89 2.20
CA GLN A 124 -1.58 -15.81 1.35
C GLN A 124 -0.67 -16.94 0.85
N ASN A 125 -1.28 -18.07 0.48
CA ASN A 125 -0.59 -19.26 -0.03
C ASN A 125 -0.20 -19.16 -1.52
N THR A 126 -0.59 -18.08 -2.18
CA THR A 126 -0.24 -17.79 -3.57
C THR A 126 0.56 -16.48 -3.64
N PRO A 127 1.59 -16.39 -4.52
CA PRO A 127 2.35 -15.17 -4.70
C PRO A 127 1.48 -14.08 -5.32
N THR A 128 1.83 -12.81 -5.11
CA THR A 128 1.25 -11.73 -5.90
C THR A 128 1.72 -11.85 -7.36
N LEU A 129 0.99 -11.23 -8.29
CA LEU A 129 1.46 -11.09 -9.67
C LEU A 129 2.79 -10.33 -9.75
N SER A 130 3.46 -10.42 -10.90
CA SER A 130 4.64 -9.62 -11.21
C SER A 130 4.45 -8.91 -12.55
N PRO A 131 4.49 -7.57 -12.61
CA PRO A 131 4.58 -6.64 -11.48
C PRO A 131 3.31 -6.64 -10.61
N PHE A 132 3.40 -6.04 -9.42
CA PHE A 132 2.29 -5.82 -8.50
C PHE A 132 2.21 -4.36 -8.05
N GLN A 133 1.00 -3.82 -7.99
CA GLN A 133 0.74 -2.48 -7.44
C GLN A 133 0.37 -2.62 -5.97
N GLN A 134 1.30 -2.28 -5.08
CA GLN A 134 1.11 -2.34 -3.64
C GLN A 134 0.56 -1.01 -3.13
N MET A 135 -0.56 -1.06 -2.43
CA MET A 135 -1.08 0.08 -1.68
C MET A 135 -0.25 0.31 -0.42
N VAL A 136 0.15 1.56 -0.16
CA VAL A 136 0.87 1.99 1.03
C VAL A 136 0.05 3.09 1.71
N ASN A 137 -0.68 2.71 2.76
CA ASN A 137 -1.42 3.66 3.60
C ASN A 137 -0.55 4.03 4.82
N ALA A 138 0.00 5.24 4.82
CA ALA A 138 0.85 5.72 5.91
C ALA A 138 0.12 6.78 6.74
N SER A 139 0.18 6.64 8.06
CA SER A 139 -0.29 7.69 8.97
C SER A 139 0.70 8.86 9.02
N TYR A 140 0.21 10.07 9.32
CA TYR A 140 1.04 11.25 9.52
C TYR A 140 2.18 11.03 10.53
N ALA A 141 1.98 10.19 11.56
CA ALA A 141 3.01 9.87 12.55
C ALA A 141 4.28 9.23 11.95
N VAL A 142 4.18 8.61 10.76
CA VAL A 142 5.33 8.00 10.05
C VAL A 142 6.17 9.05 9.34
N TYR A 143 5.53 9.98 8.62
CA TYR A 143 6.22 10.87 7.69
C TYR A 143 6.23 12.35 8.07
N GLY A 144 5.33 12.80 8.96
CA GLY A 144 4.98 14.22 9.14
C GLY A 144 6.13 15.12 9.57
N ASN A 145 7.08 14.60 10.34
CA ASN A 145 8.28 15.35 10.72
C ASN A 145 9.25 15.58 9.56
N TYR A 146 9.19 14.75 8.51
CA TYR A 146 10.17 14.68 7.43
C TYR A 146 9.61 15.19 6.10
N SER A 147 8.32 15.00 5.85
CA SER A 147 7.68 15.49 4.65
C SER A 147 7.41 17.01 4.70
N ASN A 148 7.25 17.61 3.53
CA ASN A 148 6.55 18.88 3.37
C ASN A 148 5.02 18.64 3.33
N SER A 149 4.24 19.72 3.24
CA SER A 149 2.76 19.66 3.29
C SER A 149 2.12 19.03 2.06
N GLU A 150 2.81 19.06 0.92
CA GLU A 150 2.36 18.51 -0.37
C GLU A 150 2.89 17.08 -0.58
N LEU A 151 3.67 16.55 0.36
CA LEU A 151 4.36 15.27 0.29
C LEU A 151 5.32 15.14 -0.91
N SER A 152 5.67 16.25 -1.54
CA SER A 152 6.46 16.28 -2.77
C SER A 152 7.94 15.93 -2.57
N ASN A 153 8.40 15.81 -1.32
CA ASN A 153 9.77 15.38 -0.99
C ASN A 153 9.87 13.90 -0.57
N VAL A 154 8.86 13.08 -0.87
CA VAL A 154 8.80 11.65 -0.56
C VAL A 154 9.07 10.82 -1.83
N GLU A 155 9.87 9.77 -1.72
CA GLU A 155 10.20 8.82 -2.81
C GLU A 155 10.31 7.41 -2.24
N PHE A 156 10.01 6.38 -3.04
CA PHE A 156 10.18 4.99 -2.64
C PHE A 156 11.36 4.34 -3.35
N PHE A 157 12.16 3.56 -2.66
CA PHE A 157 13.32 2.89 -3.26
C PHE A 157 13.57 1.49 -2.68
N TYR A 158 14.20 0.64 -3.48
CA TYR A 158 14.67 -0.68 -3.06
C TYR A 158 15.97 -0.58 -2.26
N PHE A 159 16.37 -1.68 -1.61
CA PHE A 159 17.63 -1.75 -0.85
C PHE A 159 18.88 -1.35 -1.65
N ASN A 160 18.88 -1.56 -2.96
CA ASN A 160 19.98 -1.18 -3.85
C ASN A 160 19.93 0.30 -4.32
N GLY A 161 18.95 1.08 -3.88
CA GLY A 161 18.78 2.49 -4.28
C GLY A 161 17.96 2.72 -5.54
N THR A 162 17.51 1.67 -6.21
CA THR A 162 16.63 1.82 -7.37
C THR A 162 15.30 2.40 -6.93
N VAL A 163 14.94 3.55 -7.50
CA VAL A 163 13.65 4.21 -7.27
C VAL A 163 12.52 3.34 -7.80
N ILE A 164 11.44 3.26 -7.03
CA ILE A 164 10.24 2.49 -7.31
C ILE A 164 9.20 3.47 -7.82
N PRO A 165 8.63 3.27 -9.03
CA PRO A 165 7.51 4.08 -9.49
C PRO A 165 6.39 4.12 -8.46
N SER A 166 5.98 5.32 -8.07
CA SER A 166 5.05 5.57 -6.99
C SER A 166 4.07 6.70 -7.36
N TRP A 167 2.81 6.53 -6.96
CA TRP A 167 1.74 7.45 -7.29
C TRP A 167 0.95 7.78 -6.03
N LEU A 168 1.02 9.03 -5.57
CA LEU A 168 0.25 9.55 -4.44
C LEU A 168 -1.22 9.70 -4.84
N GLU A 169 -2.09 8.85 -4.30
CA GLU A 169 -3.50 8.86 -4.64
C GLU A 169 -4.28 9.97 -3.92
N SER A 170 -4.00 10.11 -2.63
CA SER A 170 -4.70 11.04 -1.75
C SER A 170 -3.95 11.24 -0.45
N TYR A 171 -4.21 12.36 0.21
CA TYR A 171 -3.71 12.65 1.54
C TYR A 171 -4.64 13.62 2.28
N ASN A 172 -4.56 13.57 3.61
CA ASN A 172 -5.24 14.49 4.51
C ASN A 172 -4.39 14.68 5.78
N ALA A 173 -4.96 15.36 6.78
CA ALA A 173 -4.25 15.63 8.04
C ALA A 173 -3.82 14.37 8.82
N ASN A 174 -4.47 13.22 8.60
CA ASN A 174 -4.24 11.98 9.34
C ASN A 174 -3.29 11.01 8.61
N GLY A 175 -3.15 11.12 7.30
CA GLY A 175 -2.39 10.15 6.52
C GLY A 175 -2.44 10.38 5.02
N ALA A 176 -1.76 9.50 4.30
CA ALA A 176 -1.62 9.54 2.85
C ALA A 176 -1.58 8.12 2.29
N MET A 177 -2.13 7.96 1.08
CA MET A 177 -2.18 6.70 0.36
C MET A 177 -1.36 6.81 -0.92
N TRP A 178 -0.36 5.94 -1.05
CA TRP A 178 0.41 5.75 -2.27
C TRP A 178 0.14 4.40 -2.89
N TRP A 179 0.33 4.31 -4.19
CA TRP A 179 0.49 3.06 -4.91
C TRP A 179 1.90 2.96 -5.45
N ILE A 180 2.56 1.83 -5.23
CA ILE A 180 3.92 1.62 -5.74
C ILE A 180 3.99 0.36 -6.60
N LYS A 181 4.79 0.40 -7.67
CA LYS A 181 4.95 -0.73 -8.59
C LYS A 181 6.17 -1.56 -8.26
N ILE A 182 5.93 -2.73 -7.66
CA ILE A 182 6.95 -3.66 -7.23
C ILE A 182 6.94 -4.96 -8.05
N GLY A 183 7.96 -5.80 -7.84
CA GLY A 183 7.92 -7.19 -8.29
C GLY A 183 6.91 -8.03 -7.47
N SER A 184 6.91 -9.36 -7.70
CA SER A 184 6.08 -10.26 -6.89
C SER A 184 6.55 -10.34 -5.44
N ILE A 185 5.58 -10.42 -4.52
CA ILE A 185 5.79 -10.84 -3.13
C ILE A 185 5.44 -12.33 -3.04
N PRO A 186 6.42 -13.21 -2.76
CA PRO A 186 6.18 -14.64 -2.68
C PRO A 186 5.11 -15.02 -1.64
N ALA A 187 4.46 -16.17 -1.83
CA ALA A 187 3.53 -16.73 -0.86
C ALA A 187 4.18 -16.87 0.52
N SER A 188 3.42 -16.57 1.57
CA SER A 188 3.86 -16.66 2.97
C SER A 188 5.22 -15.99 3.25
N SER A 189 5.49 -14.87 2.58
CA SER A 189 6.79 -14.19 2.62
C SER A 189 6.63 -12.68 2.77
N SER A 190 7.74 -11.98 2.87
CA SER A 190 7.77 -10.52 2.94
C SER A 190 8.93 -9.95 2.14
N ILE A 191 8.75 -8.73 1.67
CA ILE A 191 9.83 -7.90 1.12
C ILE A 191 9.91 -6.59 1.90
N THR A 192 11.05 -5.92 1.84
CA THR A 192 11.22 -4.58 2.44
C THR A 192 11.68 -3.60 1.38
N VAL A 193 10.99 -2.47 1.32
CA VAL A 193 11.37 -1.28 0.56
C VAL A 193 11.59 -0.12 1.53
N TYR A 194 11.92 1.06 1.03
CA TYR A 194 12.22 2.22 1.85
C TYR A 194 11.42 3.42 1.36
N MET A 195 10.76 4.11 2.30
CA MET A 195 10.15 5.42 2.09
C MET A 195 11.20 6.47 2.47
N GLY A 196 11.73 7.18 1.47
CA GLY A 196 12.76 8.20 1.62
C GLY A 196 12.19 9.61 1.69
N PHE A 197 12.94 10.49 2.36
CA PHE A 197 12.62 11.91 2.50
C PHE A 197 13.81 12.76 2.07
N ALA A 198 13.63 13.55 1.01
CA ALA A 198 14.55 14.61 0.61
C ALA A 198 14.37 15.86 1.51
N PRO A 199 15.19 16.93 1.39
CA PRO A 199 14.91 18.19 2.07
C PRO A 199 13.48 18.65 1.82
N LYS A 200 12.82 19.28 2.81
CA LYS A 200 11.42 19.73 2.68
C LYS A 200 11.20 20.75 1.54
N THR A 201 12.26 21.42 1.11
CA THR A 201 12.27 22.36 -0.01
C THR A 201 12.41 21.70 -1.38
N THR A 202 12.63 20.40 -1.44
CA THR A 202 12.82 19.64 -2.67
C THR A 202 11.46 19.13 -3.16
N ASN A 203 11.20 19.33 -4.44
CA ASN A 203 10.13 18.65 -5.16
C ASN A 203 10.76 17.48 -5.94
N LEU A 204 10.39 16.25 -5.59
CA LEU A 204 10.73 15.03 -6.31
C LEU A 204 9.65 14.64 -7.32
N LEU A 205 8.45 15.21 -7.21
CA LEU A 205 7.33 14.85 -8.06
C LEU A 205 7.64 15.10 -9.54
N ASN A 206 7.28 14.12 -10.36
CA ASN A 206 7.54 14.07 -11.79
C ASN A 206 6.61 13.05 -12.48
N THR A 207 6.60 13.02 -13.82
CA THR A 207 5.71 12.15 -14.61
C THR A 207 6.32 10.77 -14.93
N VAL A 208 7.31 10.32 -14.17
CA VAL A 208 8.09 9.10 -14.48
C VAL A 208 8.04 8.08 -13.34
N ASN A 209 8.40 8.46 -12.12
CA ASN A 209 8.57 7.53 -11.00
C ASN A 209 8.08 8.03 -9.64
N ASP A 210 7.81 9.31 -9.49
CA ASP A 210 7.30 9.90 -8.25
C ASP A 210 6.17 10.83 -8.63
N GLY A 211 4.96 10.31 -8.80
CA GLY A 211 3.83 11.12 -9.22
C GLY A 211 2.71 11.21 -8.20
N GLU A 212 1.65 11.89 -8.61
CA GLU A 212 0.42 12.03 -7.83
C GLU A 212 -0.82 12.00 -8.72
N ALA A 213 -1.97 11.78 -8.10
CA ALA A 213 -3.24 11.80 -8.81
C ALA A 213 -3.48 13.17 -9.47
N PRO A 214 -4.04 13.19 -10.69
CA PRO A 214 -4.03 14.38 -11.56
C PRO A 214 -4.74 15.59 -10.95
N GLN A 215 -5.72 15.34 -10.08
CA GLN A 215 -6.51 16.35 -9.38
C GLN A 215 -5.86 16.90 -8.10
N LEU A 216 -4.72 16.36 -7.66
CA LEU A 216 -4.00 16.84 -6.48
C LEU A 216 -3.10 18.04 -6.80
N SER A 217 -2.53 18.07 -8.00
CA SER A 217 -1.72 19.19 -8.49
C SER A 217 -2.59 20.42 -8.78
N SER A 218 -2.03 21.62 -8.59
CA SER A 218 -2.71 22.87 -8.98
C SER A 218 -2.95 22.98 -10.49
N THR A 219 -2.03 22.43 -11.28
CA THR A 219 -2.21 22.23 -12.72
C THR A 219 -2.58 20.77 -12.93
N TYR A 220 -3.73 20.51 -13.56
CA TYR A 220 -4.20 19.14 -13.73
C TYR A 220 -3.17 18.22 -14.39
N GLY A 221 -2.79 17.15 -13.70
CA GLY A 221 -1.85 16.15 -14.21
C GLY A 221 -0.39 16.61 -14.31
N GLU A 222 0.02 17.69 -13.63
CA GLU A 222 1.39 18.23 -13.67
C GLU A 222 2.45 17.17 -13.35
N TYR A 223 2.17 16.33 -12.36
CA TYR A 223 3.06 15.27 -11.89
C TYR A 223 2.42 13.88 -11.97
N ASP A 224 1.40 13.68 -12.80
CA ASP A 224 0.71 12.40 -12.85
C ASP A 224 1.52 11.35 -13.62
N ASP A 225 2.01 10.35 -12.90
CA ASP A 225 2.77 9.20 -13.41
C ASP A 225 1.99 7.87 -13.31
N GLY A 226 0.66 7.89 -13.14
CA GLY A 226 -0.12 6.67 -12.92
C GLY A 226 0.09 5.58 -13.99
N ALA A 227 0.43 5.97 -15.23
CA ALA A 227 0.80 5.05 -16.31
C ALA A 227 2.10 4.26 -16.05
N SER A 228 3.02 4.79 -15.25
CA SER A 228 4.23 4.08 -14.79
C SER A 228 3.91 3.03 -13.73
N VAL A 229 2.85 3.24 -12.93
CA VAL A 229 2.48 2.38 -11.79
C VAL A 229 1.50 1.27 -12.19
N PHE A 230 0.42 1.61 -12.89
CA PHE A 230 -0.70 0.69 -13.15
C PHE A 230 -0.54 -0.10 -14.47
N ASN A 231 -1.34 -1.16 -14.64
CA ASN A 231 -1.29 -2.02 -15.83
C ASN A 231 -2.00 -1.37 -17.03
N ALA A 232 -3.05 -0.59 -16.74
CA ALA A 232 -3.66 0.37 -17.64
C ALA A 232 -4.02 1.61 -16.84
N TYR A 233 -3.91 2.79 -17.45
CA TYR A 233 -4.16 4.05 -16.79
C TYR A 233 -4.63 5.11 -17.80
N SER A 234 -5.51 5.99 -17.35
CA SER A 234 -5.81 7.24 -18.04
C SER A 234 -6.29 8.27 -17.05
N ASN A 235 -5.83 9.51 -17.19
CA ASN A 235 -6.29 10.65 -16.40
C ASN A 235 -7.17 11.61 -17.22
N PHE A 236 -7.49 11.26 -18.46
CA PHE A 236 -8.31 12.09 -19.35
C PHE A 236 -7.82 13.55 -19.47
N ALA A 237 -6.50 13.78 -19.38
CA ALA A 237 -5.92 15.11 -19.50
C ALA A 237 -6.16 15.71 -20.91
N GLY A 238 -6.42 17.02 -20.96
CA GLY A 238 -6.73 17.74 -22.19
C GLY A 238 -8.23 17.76 -22.50
N THR A 239 -8.58 17.86 -23.79
CA THR A 239 -9.95 18.11 -24.25
C THR A 239 -10.52 17.02 -25.16
N THR A 240 -9.79 15.92 -25.31
CA THR A 240 -10.13 14.84 -26.26
C THR A 240 -10.09 13.50 -25.55
N LEU A 241 -11.06 12.64 -25.85
CA LEU A 241 -11.05 11.27 -25.37
C LEU A 241 -9.78 10.54 -25.85
N PRO A 242 -9.00 9.92 -24.94
CA PRO A 242 -7.82 9.15 -25.33
C PRO A 242 -8.20 8.02 -26.30
N SER A 243 -7.35 7.80 -27.31
CA SER A 243 -7.57 6.77 -28.36
C SER A 243 -7.58 5.33 -27.84
N THR A 244 -7.19 5.13 -26.58
CA THR A 244 -7.31 3.86 -25.86
C THR A 244 -8.75 3.54 -25.45
N PHE A 245 -9.70 4.44 -25.66
CA PHE A 245 -11.12 4.24 -25.40
C PHE A 245 -11.96 4.38 -26.67
N THR A 246 -13.09 3.68 -26.69
CA THR A 246 -14.19 3.90 -27.63
C THR A 246 -15.39 4.42 -26.86
N SER A 247 -16.02 5.49 -27.34
CA SER A 247 -17.22 6.06 -26.72
C SER A 247 -18.50 5.45 -27.31
N TYR A 248 -19.49 5.29 -26.44
CA TYR A 248 -20.85 4.90 -26.80
C TYR A 248 -21.80 5.82 -26.04
N VAL A 249 -22.70 6.51 -26.74
CA VAL A 249 -23.56 7.54 -26.15
C VAL A 249 -24.98 7.38 -26.70
N GLY A 250 -25.94 7.21 -25.81
CA GLY A 250 -27.36 7.18 -26.12
C GLY A 250 -27.90 8.55 -26.55
N SER A 251 -29.08 8.56 -27.17
CA SER A 251 -29.69 9.78 -27.72
C SER A 251 -29.99 10.86 -26.65
N ASN A 252 -30.15 10.46 -25.39
CA ASN A 252 -30.43 11.33 -24.24
C ASN A 252 -29.24 11.52 -23.30
N ALA A 253 -28.02 11.34 -23.80
CA ALA A 253 -26.80 11.51 -23.03
C ALA A 253 -25.72 12.29 -23.80
N ALA A 254 -24.69 12.71 -23.07
CA ALA A 254 -23.54 13.38 -23.64
C ALA A 254 -22.25 12.95 -22.93
N LEU A 255 -21.15 13.05 -23.69
CA LEU A 255 -19.80 12.82 -23.23
C LEU A 255 -18.94 14.02 -23.59
N SER A 256 -18.12 14.49 -22.66
CA SER A 256 -17.07 15.48 -22.92
C SER A 256 -15.81 15.15 -22.14
N VAL A 257 -14.68 15.72 -22.58
CA VAL A 257 -13.40 15.61 -21.88
C VAL A 257 -12.86 17.02 -21.67
N SER A 258 -12.47 17.32 -20.45
CA SER A 258 -11.89 18.61 -20.07
C SER A 258 -11.09 18.45 -18.78
N ASN A 259 -9.89 17.86 -18.87
CA ASN A 259 -9.08 17.48 -17.70
C ASN A 259 -9.88 16.57 -16.74
N GLY A 260 -10.36 15.46 -17.29
CA GLY A 260 -11.39 14.63 -16.70
C GLY A 260 -12.39 14.20 -17.76
N LEU A 261 -13.02 13.05 -17.57
CA LEU A 261 -14.12 12.56 -18.40
C LEU A 261 -15.44 12.96 -17.75
N HIS A 262 -16.35 13.54 -18.52
CA HIS A 262 -17.69 13.90 -18.06
C HIS A 262 -18.74 13.12 -18.83
N LEU A 263 -19.65 12.49 -18.08
CA LEU A 263 -20.83 11.81 -18.62
C LEU A 263 -22.08 12.45 -18.03
N THR A 264 -22.98 12.93 -18.88
CA THR A 264 -24.25 13.53 -18.47
C THR A 264 -25.41 12.84 -19.15
N VAL A 265 -26.51 12.66 -18.42
CA VAL A 265 -27.71 12.03 -18.93
C VAL A 265 -28.91 12.91 -18.62
N ASN A 266 -29.71 13.20 -19.64
CA ASN A 266 -30.93 14.00 -19.48
C ASN A 266 -31.87 13.32 -18.49
N ASN A 267 -32.62 14.13 -17.74
CA ASN A 267 -33.63 13.62 -16.81
C ASN A 267 -34.94 13.26 -17.56
N ASP A 268 -34.85 12.35 -18.53
CA ASP A 268 -35.95 11.94 -19.42
C ASP A 268 -36.21 10.42 -19.32
N GLY A 269 -36.51 9.95 -18.11
CA GLY A 269 -36.87 8.55 -17.85
C GLY A 269 -35.80 7.53 -18.29
N CYS A 270 -36.23 6.35 -18.71
CA CYS A 270 -35.34 5.20 -18.95
C CYS A 270 -35.00 4.95 -20.44
N THR A 271 -35.42 5.83 -21.35
CA THR A 271 -35.26 5.64 -22.79
C THR A 271 -33.96 6.30 -23.28
N ASP A 272 -33.02 5.49 -23.75
CA ASP A 272 -31.70 5.92 -24.25
C ASP A 272 -30.89 6.81 -23.29
N THR A 273 -31.13 6.65 -21.99
CA THR A 273 -30.45 7.39 -20.91
C THR A 273 -29.20 6.66 -20.43
N TRP A 274 -28.18 6.62 -21.30
CA TRP A 274 -26.90 5.97 -21.04
C TRP A 274 -25.73 6.60 -21.81
N ALA A 275 -24.53 6.54 -21.24
CA ALA A 275 -23.28 6.88 -21.91
C ALA A 275 -22.13 6.08 -21.31
N GLY A 276 -21.07 5.85 -22.08
CA GLY A 276 -19.88 5.21 -21.55
C GLY A 276 -18.71 5.23 -22.49
N VAL A 277 -17.56 4.87 -21.93
CA VAL A 277 -16.33 4.61 -22.66
C VAL A 277 -15.84 3.21 -22.32
N VAL A 278 -15.45 2.45 -23.33
CA VAL A 278 -14.90 1.12 -23.16
C VAL A 278 -13.42 1.14 -23.54
N TYR A 279 -12.59 0.59 -22.66
CA TYR A 279 -11.15 0.51 -22.87
C TYR A 279 -10.84 -0.50 -23.97
N ASN A 280 -10.11 -0.08 -24.99
CA ASN A 280 -9.93 -0.82 -26.25
C ASN A 280 -9.08 -2.09 -26.09
N ASN A 281 -8.20 -2.14 -25.08
CA ASN A 281 -7.33 -3.27 -24.85
C ASN A 281 -7.94 -4.20 -23.80
N PRO A 282 -8.26 -5.47 -24.13
CA PRO A 282 -8.81 -6.39 -23.16
C PRO A 282 -7.81 -6.67 -22.04
N ILE A 283 -8.31 -6.83 -20.82
CA ILE A 283 -7.54 -7.20 -19.64
C ILE A 283 -7.68 -8.70 -19.36
N ASN A 284 -6.68 -9.27 -18.70
CA ASN A 284 -6.80 -10.60 -18.12
C ASN A 284 -7.63 -10.52 -16.84
N SER A 285 -8.89 -10.88 -16.99
CA SER A 285 -9.92 -10.79 -15.95
C SER A 285 -9.60 -11.61 -14.72
N ALA A 286 -8.96 -12.77 -14.88
CA ALA A 286 -8.68 -13.71 -13.78
C ALA A 286 -7.87 -13.09 -12.63
N ASN A 287 -7.15 -12.00 -12.89
CA ASN A 287 -6.27 -11.38 -11.89
C ASN A 287 -6.27 -9.85 -11.97
N SER A 288 -7.36 -9.23 -12.38
CA SER A 288 -7.42 -7.77 -12.54
C SER A 288 -8.60 -7.16 -11.80
N ILE A 289 -8.39 -5.93 -11.33
CA ILE A 289 -9.42 -5.06 -10.80
C ILE A 289 -9.35 -3.71 -11.49
N VAL A 290 -10.51 -3.16 -11.79
CA VAL A 290 -10.73 -1.89 -12.48
C VAL A 290 -11.22 -0.88 -11.47
N GLU A 291 -10.66 0.33 -11.49
CA GLU A 291 -11.00 1.39 -10.55
C GLU A 291 -11.07 2.75 -11.24
N THR A 292 -11.94 3.61 -10.75
CA THR A 292 -12.01 5.03 -11.14
C THR A 292 -12.27 5.89 -9.93
N TYR A 293 -11.74 7.12 -9.93
CA TYR A 293 -12.16 8.14 -8.98
C TYR A 293 -13.17 9.07 -9.64
N SER A 294 -14.36 9.09 -9.08
CA SER A 294 -15.49 9.82 -9.64
C SER A 294 -16.14 10.74 -8.62
N SER A 295 -16.83 11.75 -9.14
CA SER A 295 -17.58 12.74 -8.38
C SER A 295 -18.81 13.13 -9.19
N GLY A 296 -19.92 13.41 -8.53
CA GLY A 296 -21.11 13.92 -9.20
C GLY A 296 -22.42 13.42 -8.64
N ILE A 297 -23.44 13.52 -9.48
CA ILE A 297 -24.81 13.06 -9.19
C ILE A 297 -25.00 11.74 -9.90
N ARG A 298 -25.32 10.71 -9.12
CA ARG A 298 -25.64 9.39 -9.64
C ARG A 298 -27.10 9.29 -10.03
N GLY A 299 -27.34 8.82 -11.23
CA GLY A 299 -28.65 8.34 -11.67
C GLY A 299 -29.01 7.00 -11.00
N PRO A 300 -30.24 6.52 -11.24
CA PRO A 300 -30.71 5.32 -10.57
C PRO A 300 -30.11 4.03 -11.12
N GLY A 301 -29.59 4.00 -12.36
CA GLY A 301 -29.02 2.80 -12.99
C GLY A 301 -27.58 2.48 -12.56
N PRO A 302 -26.95 1.43 -13.11
CA PRO A 302 -25.56 1.08 -12.79
C PRO A 302 -24.55 2.07 -13.37
N GLU A 303 -23.68 2.61 -12.51
CA GLU A 303 -22.72 3.66 -12.88
C GLU A 303 -21.27 3.36 -12.47
N ASP A 304 -20.38 4.29 -12.81
CA ASP A 304 -18.95 4.27 -12.63
C ASP A 304 -18.21 3.27 -13.49
N VAL A 305 -18.15 2.01 -13.10
CA VAL A 305 -17.23 1.03 -13.67
C VAL A 305 -17.97 -0.21 -14.12
N GLY A 306 -17.50 -0.79 -15.21
CA GLY A 306 -18.02 -2.03 -15.76
C GLY A 306 -16.94 -2.86 -16.43
N ILE A 307 -17.22 -4.16 -16.60
CA ILE A 307 -16.37 -5.13 -17.28
C ILE A 307 -17.23 -5.96 -18.24
N TYR A 308 -16.94 -5.89 -19.54
CA TYR A 308 -17.72 -6.51 -20.60
C TYR A 308 -16.95 -7.58 -21.37
N THR A 309 -17.66 -8.48 -22.05
CA THR A 309 -17.03 -9.54 -22.85
C THR A 309 -16.53 -9.08 -24.22
N ALA A 310 -16.90 -7.88 -24.67
CA ALA A 310 -16.39 -7.24 -25.87
C ALA A 310 -16.38 -5.72 -25.75
N ASN A 311 -15.67 -5.05 -26.66
CA ASN A 311 -15.73 -3.61 -26.84
C ASN A 311 -17.00 -3.22 -27.61
N SER A 312 -18.14 -3.17 -26.91
CA SER A 312 -19.44 -2.76 -27.44
C SER A 312 -20.38 -2.41 -26.30
N ASP A 313 -21.28 -1.46 -26.55
CA ASP A 313 -22.40 -1.09 -25.69
C ASP A 313 -23.52 -2.16 -25.59
N THR A 314 -23.59 -3.07 -26.57
CA THR A 314 -24.62 -4.11 -26.65
C THR A 314 -24.16 -5.47 -26.12
N THR A 315 -22.92 -5.56 -25.64
CA THR A 315 -22.35 -6.81 -25.12
C THR A 315 -22.56 -6.94 -23.61
N GLY A 316 -22.83 -8.16 -23.15
CA GLY A 316 -23.04 -8.49 -21.75
C GLY A 316 -21.80 -8.40 -20.87
N GLY A 317 -22.01 -8.02 -19.61
CA GLY A 317 -20.99 -7.86 -18.59
C GLY A 317 -21.57 -7.43 -17.24
N TYR A 318 -20.70 -7.11 -16.29
CA TYR A 318 -21.08 -6.60 -14.97
C TYR A 318 -20.70 -5.14 -14.83
N ALA A 319 -21.55 -4.35 -14.18
CA ALA A 319 -21.27 -2.95 -13.93
C ALA A 319 -22.04 -2.41 -12.73
N GLY A 320 -21.58 -1.26 -12.25
CA GLY A 320 -22.31 -0.46 -11.28
C GLY A 320 -21.60 -0.36 -9.94
N VAL A 321 -21.50 0.86 -9.46
CA VAL A 321 -21.43 1.20 -8.04
C VAL A 321 -22.35 2.41 -7.89
N ALA A 322 -23.67 2.19 -7.88
CA ALA A 322 -24.69 3.26 -7.80
C ALA A 322 -25.54 3.13 -6.53
N ASP A 323 -26.25 4.19 -6.15
CA ASP A 323 -27.00 4.23 -4.89
C ASP A 323 -28.39 3.58 -4.96
N THR A 324 -29.13 3.71 -6.07
CA THR A 324 -30.50 3.17 -6.11
C THR A 324 -30.53 1.74 -6.64
N TRP A 325 -29.98 1.50 -7.83
CA TRP A 325 -29.88 0.15 -8.39
C TRP A 325 -28.59 -0.57 -8.02
N GLY A 326 -27.61 0.06 -7.34
CA GLY A 326 -26.40 -0.65 -6.96
C GLY A 326 -25.57 -1.07 -8.16
N TRP A 327 -25.59 -2.38 -8.42
CA TRP A 327 -24.85 -3.03 -9.48
C TRP A 327 -25.61 -4.21 -10.06
N GLY A 328 -25.17 -4.64 -11.23
CA GLY A 328 -25.91 -5.60 -12.02
C GLY A 328 -25.14 -6.20 -13.18
N TYR A 329 -25.84 -7.04 -13.91
CA TYR A 329 -25.38 -7.67 -15.13
C TYR A 329 -26.23 -7.23 -16.32
N GLY A 330 -25.65 -7.12 -17.51
CA GLY A 330 -26.35 -6.69 -18.70
C GLY A 330 -25.44 -5.88 -19.62
N THR A 331 -26.02 -4.91 -20.34
CA THR A 331 -25.32 -4.15 -21.37
C THR A 331 -25.50 -2.65 -21.16
N ILE A 332 -24.54 -1.85 -21.63
CA ILE A 332 -24.57 -0.39 -21.51
C ILE A 332 -25.87 0.18 -22.08
N SER A 333 -26.27 -0.30 -23.27
CA SER A 333 -27.40 0.24 -24.04
C SER A 333 -28.69 -0.56 -24.00
N GLY A 334 -28.70 -1.74 -23.37
CA GLY A 334 -29.83 -2.68 -23.34
C GLY A 334 -30.42 -2.95 -21.94
N GLY A 335 -29.81 -2.41 -20.89
CA GLY A 335 -30.31 -2.49 -19.52
C GLY A 335 -29.65 -3.59 -18.68
N TYR A 336 -30.01 -3.60 -17.40
CA TYR A 336 -29.37 -4.45 -16.40
C TYR A 336 -30.37 -5.24 -15.56
N GLY A 337 -30.02 -6.48 -15.24
CA GLY A 337 -30.55 -7.20 -14.08
C GLY A 337 -29.84 -6.75 -12.81
N ASN A 338 -30.58 -6.57 -11.73
CA ASN A 338 -30.04 -6.14 -10.44
C ASN A 338 -29.49 -7.34 -9.65
N ILE A 339 -28.25 -7.21 -9.15
CA ILE A 339 -27.65 -8.17 -8.22
C ILE A 339 -27.85 -7.72 -6.77
N GLY A 340 -27.73 -6.41 -6.53
CA GLY A 340 -28.01 -5.82 -5.23
C GLY A 340 -27.55 -4.38 -5.16
N ASN A 341 -27.68 -3.80 -3.97
CA ASN A 341 -27.29 -2.43 -3.69
C ASN A 341 -26.54 -2.36 -2.35
N PRO A 342 -25.22 -2.63 -2.35
CA PRO A 342 -24.47 -2.74 -1.11
C PRO A 342 -23.96 -1.40 -0.54
N PHE A 343 -24.02 -0.30 -1.30
CA PHE A 343 -23.43 0.98 -0.90
C PHE A 343 -24.44 2.12 -1.03
N ASP A 344 -24.50 3.00 -0.01
CA ASP A 344 -25.28 4.24 -0.03
C ASP A 344 -24.36 5.40 -0.45
N ILE A 345 -24.49 5.86 -1.70
CA ILE A 345 -23.53 6.75 -2.38
C ILE A 345 -24.19 7.79 -3.29
N SER A 346 -25.44 8.17 -2.98
CA SER A 346 -26.35 8.95 -3.84
C SER A 346 -25.75 10.24 -4.43
N SER A 347 -24.81 10.84 -3.70
CA SER A 347 -24.00 11.98 -4.13
C SER A 347 -22.71 11.95 -3.34
N GLY A 348 -21.61 11.61 -3.99
CA GLY A 348 -20.34 11.45 -3.32
C GLY A 348 -19.17 11.46 -4.27
N THR A 349 -18.02 11.83 -3.73
CA THR A 349 -16.75 11.69 -4.40
C THR A 349 -16.05 10.47 -3.81
N GLY A 350 -15.54 9.57 -4.65
CA GLY A 350 -14.93 8.34 -4.16
C GLY A 350 -14.40 7.45 -5.26
N ILE A 351 -13.80 6.33 -4.83
CA ILE A 351 -13.20 5.34 -5.72
C ILE A 351 -14.18 4.19 -5.90
N ALA A 352 -14.71 4.06 -7.10
CA ALA A 352 -15.50 2.91 -7.52
C ALA A 352 -14.58 1.82 -8.08
N SER A 353 -14.86 0.57 -7.72
CA SER A 353 -14.04 -0.58 -8.06
C SER A 353 -14.90 -1.74 -8.56
N ILE A 354 -14.40 -2.52 -9.51
CA ILE A 354 -15.04 -3.76 -9.98
C ILE A 354 -14.01 -4.81 -10.39
N TYR A 355 -14.31 -6.07 -10.09
CA TYR A 355 -13.57 -7.22 -10.59
C TYR A 355 -14.54 -8.31 -11.08
N TRP A 356 -14.09 -9.09 -12.06
CA TRP A 356 -14.79 -10.27 -12.55
C TRP A 356 -13.76 -11.34 -12.90
N ILE A 357 -13.33 -12.09 -11.89
CA ILE A 357 -12.13 -12.93 -11.93
C ILE A 357 -12.42 -14.41 -12.21
N GLY A 358 -13.68 -14.73 -12.47
CA GLY A 358 -14.15 -16.05 -12.86
C GLY A 358 -15.66 -16.07 -13.02
N GLN A 359 -16.21 -17.17 -13.55
CA GLN A 359 -17.65 -17.39 -13.55
C GLN A 359 -18.17 -17.45 -12.10
N GLY A 360 -19.16 -16.64 -11.75
CA GLY A 360 -19.67 -16.53 -10.38
C GLY A 360 -18.64 -16.00 -9.36
N ASN A 361 -17.66 -15.22 -9.84
CA ASN A 361 -16.67 -14.56 -9.00
C ASN A 361 -16.46 -13.12 -9.46
N GLU A 362 -17.48 -12.34 -9.18
CA GLU A 362 -17.56 -10.92 -9.45
C GLU A 362 -17.80 -10.14 -8.15
N GLY A 363 -17.39 -8.88 -8.16
CA GLY A 363 -17.58 -8.02 -7.01
C GLY A 363 -17.28 -6.58 -7.33
N ILE A 364 -17.82 -5.72 -6.48
CA ILE A 364 -17.67 -4.28 -6.57
C ILE A 364 -17.13 -3.72 -5.26
N GLY A 365 -16.62 -2.50 -5.31
CA GLY A 365 -16.20 -1.79 -4.12
C GLY A 365 -16.37 -0.29 -4.21
N TRP A 366 -16.50 0.32 -3.05
CA TRP A 366 -16.51 1.76 -2.88
C TRP A 366 -15.51 2.15 -1.79
N ASN A 367 -14.53 3.00 -2.12
CA ASN A 367 -13.47 3.42 -1.19
C ASN A 367 -12.76 2.24 -0.49
N TYR A 368 -12.49 1.18 -1.26
CA TYR A 368 -11.83 -0.06 -0.81
C TYR A 368 -12.63 -0.96 0.14
N ASP A 369 -13.92 -0.66 0.37
CA ASP A 369 -14.86 -1.62 0.94
C ASP A 369 -15.48 -2.45 -0.18
N PHE A 370 -15.35 -3.78 -0.12
CA PHE A 370 -15.72 -4.69 -1.20
C PHE A 370 -16.88 -5.62 -0.82
N VAL A 371 -17.75 -5.87 -1.80
CA VAL A 371 -18.79 -6.90 -1.74
C VAL A 371 -18.71 -7.77 -2.98
N SER A 372 -18.82 -9.08 -2.79
CA SER A 372 -18.78 -10.07 -3.86
C SER A 372 -20.15 -10.72 -4.07
N SER A 373 -20.36 -11.27 -5.27
CA SER A 373 -21.52 -12.09 -5.62
C SER A 373 -21.07 -13.43 -6.22
N THR A 374 -22.03 -14.33 -6.40
CA THR A 374 -21.89 -15.58 -7.15
C THR A 374 -22.98 -15.64 -8.21
N ASP A 375 -22.84 -14.82 -9.25
CA ASP A 375 -23.78 -14.68 -10.35
C ASP A 375 -23.29 -15.38 -11.63
N GLY A 376 -24.24 -16.06 -12.28
CA GLY A 376 -23.99 -16.87 -13.47
C GLY A 376 -24.53 -16.27 -14.76
N SER A 377 -25.07 -15.06 -14.72
CA SER A 377 -25.92 -14.53 -15.79
C SER A 377 -25.11 -14.14 -17.02
N GLU A 378 -23.87 -13.69 -16.82
CA GLU A 378 -22.95 -13.37 -17.90
C GLU A 378 -21.85 -14.42 -18.05
N THR A 379 -21.44 -14.67 -19.30
CA THR A 379 -20.44 -15.70 -19.60
C THR A 379 -19.03 -15.15 -19.43
N TRP A 380 -18.26 -15.74 -18.52
CA TRP A 380 -16.89 -15.33 -18.29
C TRP A 380 -15.99 -15.57 -19.53
N SER A 381 -15.11 -14.61 -19.79
CA SER A 381 -14.10 -14.65 -20.84
C SER A 381 -12.72 -14.31 -20.28
N SER A 382 -11.68 -14.90 -20.86
CA SER A 382 -10.29 -14.57 -20.55
C SER A 382 -9.88 -13.17 -21.06
N SER A 383 -10.66 -12.61 -21.98
CA SER A 383 -10.49 -11.27 -22.52
C SER A 383 -11.72 -10.45 -22.16
N LEU A 384 -11.58 -9.55 -21.19
CA LEU A 384 -12.65 -8.65 -20.77
C LEU A 384 -12.26 -7.19 -21.00
N TYR A 385 -13.27 -6.35 -21.21
CA TYR A 385 -13.14 -4.96 -21.61
C TYR A 385 -13.67 -4.06 -20.50
N PRO A 386 -12.78 -3.38 -19.75
CA PRO A 386 -13.16 -2.41 -18.74
C PRO A 386 -13.88 -1.22 -19.34
N SER A 387 -14.68 -0.54 -18.53
CA SER A 387 -15.41 0.65 -18.96
C SER A 387 -15.57 1.65 -17.82
N ILE A 388 -15.81 2.90 -18.20
CA ILE A 388 -16.46 3.91 -17.36
C ILE A 388 -17.82 4.25 -17.97
N GLN A 389 -18.88 4.35 -17.16
CA GLN A 389 -20.22 4.50 -17.72
C GLN A 389 -21.27 5.07 -16.77
N THR A 390 -22.36 5.54 -17.38
CA THR A 390 -23.71 5.61 -16.85
C THR A 390 -24.57 4.64 -17.68
N GLY A 391 -24.92 3.49 -17.10
CA GLY A 391 -25.67 2.45 -17.81
C GLY A 391 -27.12 2.86 -18.11
N GLN A 392 -27.82 2.12 -18.96
CA GLN A 392 -29.23 2.39 -19.27
C GLN A 392 -30.07 2.54 -18.00
N CYS A 393 -31.07 3.44 -18.08
CA CYS A 393 -31.91 3.84 -16.95
C CYS A 393 -31.17 4.69 -15.92
N SER A 394 -30.27 5.58 -16.35
CA SER A 394 -29.59 6.53 -15.45
C SER A 394 -30.01 8.01 -15.68
N PRO A 395 -31.31 8.35 -15.74
CA PRO A 395 -31.74 9.73 -15.93
C PRO A 395 -31.19 10.65 -14.83
N GLY A 396 -30.75 11.84 -15.24
CA GLY A 396 -30.23 12.86 -14.32
C GLY A 396 -28.80 12.63 -13.84
N ALA A 397 -28.14 11.54 -14.27
CA ALA A 397 -26.73 11.32 -13.98
C ALA A 397 -25.86 12.46 -14.52
N ASN A 398 -24.94 12.94 -13.70
CA ASN A 398 -23.97 13.97 -14.05
C ASN A 398 -22.67 13.67 -13.32
N MET A 399 -21.76 12.99 -14.02
CA MET A 399 -20.58 12.37 -13.44
C MET A 399 -19.32 12.96 -14.05
N GLU A 400 -18.34 13.20 -13.19
CA GLU A 400 -16.96 13.52 -13.51
C GLU A 400 -16.05 12.37 -13.05
N TYR A 401 -15.12 11.98 -13.91
CA TYR A 401 -14.13 10.93 -13.67
C TYR A 401 -12.73 11.48 -13.88
N TYR A 402 -11.93 11.49 -12.82
CA TYR A 402 -10.59 12.06 -12.85
C TYR A 402 -9.56 11.09 -13.43
N TRP A 403 -9.71 9.81 -13.13
CA TRP A 403 -8.81 8.79 -13.66
C TRP A 403 -9.47 7.44 -13.74
N PHE A 404 -8.93 6.61 -14.61
CA PHE A 404 -9.23 5.21 -14.81
C PHE A 404 -7.94 4.41 -14.58
N ARG A 405 -8.01 3.29 -13.87
CA ARG A 405 -6.88 2.39 -13.76
C ARG A 405 -7.27 0.92 -13.72
N VAL A 406 -6.33 0.08 -14.11
CA VAL A 406 -6.37 -1.37 -13.93
C VAL A 406 -5.12 -1.80 -13.19
N ARG A 407 -5.30 -2.57 -12.12
CA ARG A 407 -4.20 -3.15 -11.33
C ARG A 407 -4.42 -4.64 -11.11
N ALA A 408 -3.38 -5.30 -10.62
CA ALA A 408 -3.49 -6.70 -10.22
C ALA A 408 -4.53 -6.87 -9.08
N TYR A 409 -5.38 -7.88 -9.22
CA TYR A 409 -6.24 -8.37 -8.14
C TYR A 409 -5.35 -9.03 -7.07
N PRO A 410 -5.49 -8.69 -5.78
CA PRO A 410 -4.67 -9.29 -4.73
C PRO A 410 -4.93 -10.79 -4.57
N PRO A 411 -3.94 -11.59 -4.13
CA PRO A 411 -4.15 -13.00 -3.84
C PRO A 411 -5.33 -13.22 -2.88
N ASN A 412 -6.32 -14.01 -3.31
CA ASN A 412 -7.57 -14.28 -2.58
C ASN A 412 -8.32 -13.00 -2.12
N GLY A 413 -8.17 -11.88 -2.84
CA GLY A 413 -8.81 -10.61 -2.50
C GLY A 413 -8.19 -9.89 -1.30
N VAL A 414 -7.05 -10.35 -0.78
CA VAL A 414 -6.38 -9.74 0.38
C VAL A 414 -5.10 -9.03 -0.06
N MET A 415 -5.10 -7.70 0.06
CA MET A 415 -3.90 -6.88 -0.17
C MET A 415 -2.78 -7.27 0.83
N PRO A 416 -1.51 -7.41 0.39
CA PRO A 416 -0.40 -7.64 1.31
C PRO A 416 -0.32 -6.55 2.38
N LYS A 417 -0.02 -6.98 3.61
CA LYS A 417 0.00 -6.09 4.78
C LYS A 417 1.22 -5.18 4.73
N VAL A 418 1.02 -3.90 5.05
CA VAL A 418 2.08 -2.90 5.18
C VAL A 418 2.47 -2.71 6.64
N LEU A 419 3.76 -2.68 6.94
CA LEU A 419 4.32 -2.37 8.25
C LEU A 419 5.46 -1.37 8.11
N PHE A 420 5.42 -0.32 8.91
CA PHE A 420 6.48 0.69 8.99
C PHE A 420 7.39 0.39 10.18
N SER A 421 8.70 0.51 9.98
CA SER A 421 9.63 0.49 11.11
C SER A 421 9.42 1.71 12.01
N SER A 422 9.58 1.52 13.32
CA SER A 422 9.61 2.63 14.28
C SER A 422 10.93 3.40 14.28
N THR A 423 11.97 2.85 13.64
CA THR A 423 13.29 3.48 13.55
C THR A 423 13.47 4.15 12.19
N ILE A 424 13.85 5.42 12.25
CA ILE A 424 14.22 6.21 11.08
C ILE A 424 15.73 6.22 10.99
N ALA A 425 16.24 5.87 9.81
CA ALA A 425 17.66 5.94 9.52
C ALA A 425 17.94 7.23 8.76
N THR A 426 19.00 7.93 9.16
CA THR A 426 19.51 9.16 8.53
C THR A 426 20.76 8.84 7.71
#